data_AF-A0A9D7EE00-F1
#
_entry.id   AF-A0A9D7EE00-F1
#
_cell.length_a   1.000
_cell.length_b   1.000
_cell.length_c   1.000
_cell.angle_alpha   90.00
_cell.angle_beta   90.00
_cell.angle_gamma   90.00
#
_symmetry.space_group_name_H-M   'P 1'
#
loop_
_entity.id
_entity.type
_entity.pdbx_description
1 polymer ?
#
loop_
_entity_poly.entity_id
_entity_poly.type
_entity_poly.pdbx_seq_one_letter_code
_entity_poly.pdbx_strand_id
1 'polypeptide(L)' 'MPEKDEKKSSSLRQVSLLGTIPILMAVGPLVGYFIGSLIDDWLGTRPWFIAIFLILGFVAAGKEIYNIVRKVNKDL' A
#
# COMPACT_ATOMS: atom_id res chain seq x y z
N MET A 1 -5.74 26.88 -31.83
CA MET A 1 -6.02 25.50 -31.38
C MET A 1 -5.06 25.17 -30.25
N PRO A 2 -5.49 24.62 -29.09
CA PRO A 2 -4.62 24.42 -27.94
C PRO A 2 -3.76 23.15 -28.10
N GLU A 3 -2.45 23.34 -27.93
CA GLU A 3 -1.38 22.32 -27.92
C GLU A 3 -0.82 22.24 -26.48
N LYS A 4 -1.62 21.75 -25.53
CA LYS A 4 -1.26 21.82 -24.08
C LYS A 4 -1.66 20.63 -23.22
N ASP A 5 -1.92 19.47 -23.81
CA ASP A 5 -2.44 18.28 -23.09
C ASP A 5 -1.38 17.18 -22.83
N GLU A 6 -0.23 17.20 -23.50
CA GLU A 6 0.72 16.07 -23.45
C GLU A 6 1.65 16.09 -22.23
N LYS A 7 2.17 17.26 -21.83
CA LYS A 7 3.00 17.37 -20.61
C LYS A 7 2.20 17.27 -19.32
N LYS A 8 0.93 17.71 -19.32
CA LYS A 8 0.07 17.71 -18.13
C LYS A 8 -0.33 16.28 -17.74
N SER A 9 -0.54 15.39 -18.70
CA SER A 9 -0.89 13.99 -18.42
C SER A 9 0.25 13.21 -17.75
N SER A 10 1.51 13.46 -18.12
CA SER A 10 2.68 12.80 -17.55
C SER A 10 2.95 13.25 -16.11
N SER A 11 2.94 14.56 -15.83
CA SER A 11 3.08 15.07 -14.46
C SER A 11 1.87 14.71 -13.59
N LEU A 12 0.65 14.71 -14.12
CA LEU A 12 -0.52 14.28 -13.37
C LEU A 12 -0.49 12.78 -13.05
N ARG A 13 0.01 11.94 -13.98
CA ARG A 13 0.27 10.50 -13.74
C ARG A 13 1.31 10.26 -12.66
N GLN A 14 2.41 11.01 -12.67
CA GLN A 14 3.46 10.87 -11.65
C GLN A 14 2.96 11.30 -10.27
N VAL A 15 2.19 12.39 -10.19
CA VAL A 15 1.57 12.86 -8.94
C VAL A 15 0.53 11.87 -8.43
N SER A 16 -0.29 11.28 -9.31
CA SER A 16 -1.28 10.29 -8.89
C SER A 16 -0.63 8.96 -8.47
N LEU A 17 0.45 8.53 -9.13
CA LEU A 17 1.25 7.38 -8.69
C LEU A 17 1.87 7.61 -7.31
N LEU A 18 2.51 8.77 -7.09
CA LEU A 18 3.13 9.11 -5.82
C LEU A 18 2.09 9.24 -4.69
N GLY A 19 0.93 9.84 -4.99
CA GLY A 19 -0.18 9.97 -4.05
C GLY A 19 -0.85 8.64 -3.67
N THR A 20 -0.66 7.59 -4.47
CA THR A 20 -1.20 6.25 -4.18
C THR A 20 -0.29 5.46 -3.23
N ILE A 21 1.00 5.80 -3.11
CA ILE A 21 1.96 5.08 -2.25
C ILE A 21 1.52 5.07 -0.78
N PRO A 22 1.13 6.21 -0.14
CA PRO A 22 0.65 6.21 1.24
C PRO A 22 -0.60 5.34 1.43
N ILE A 23 -1.48 5.30 0.44
CA ILE A 23 -2.70 4.50 0.47
C ILE A 23 -2.32 3.01 0.44
N LEU A 24 -1.43 2.61 -0.47
CA LEU A 24 -0.93 1.23 -0.55
C LEU A 24 -0.20 0.81 0.74
N MET A 25 0.55 1.72 1.37
CA MET A 25 1.17 1.47 2.69
C MET A 25 0.14 1.18 3.77
N ALA A 26 -0.98 1.90 3.78
CA ALA A 26 -2.00 1.78 4.81
C ALA A 26 -2.89 0.54 4.62
N VAL A 27 -3.17 0.14 3.36
CA VAL A 27 -4.08 -0.97 3.05
C VAL A 27 -3.61 -2.29 3.68
N GLY A 28 -2.31 -2.62 3.62
CA GLY A 28 -1.78 -3.87 4.19
C GLY A 28 -2.05 -4.03 5.70
N PRO A 29 -1.59 -3.07 6.54
CA PRO A 29 -1.88 -3.05 7.98
C PRO A 29 -3.38 -3.02 8.30
N LEU A 30 -4.19 -2.27 7.55
CA LEU A 30 -5.64 -2.21 7.75
C LEU A 30 -6.31 -3.57 7.54
N VAL A 31 -5.95 -4.28 6.47
CA VAL A 31 -6.45 -5.64 6.20
C VAL A 31 -5.98 -6.61 7.28
N GLY A 32 -4.70 -6.52 7.69
CA GLY A 32 -4.14 -7.33 8.77
C GLY A 32 -4.86 -7.10 10.11
N TYR A 33 -5.17 -5.86 10.44
CA TYR A 33 -5.95 -5.51 11.63
C TYR A 33 -7.36 -6.10 11.56
N PHE A 34 -8.04 -5.97 10.43
CA PHE A 34 -9.42 -6.46 10.28
C PHE A 34 -9.48 -7.99 10.42
N ILE A 35 -8.60 -8.71 9.71
CA ILE A 35 -8.52 -10.18 9.78
C ILE A 35 -8.08 -10.62 11.18
N GLY A 36 -7.05 -9.98 11.74
CA GLY A 36 -6.55 -10.29 13.08
C GLY A 36 -7.62 -10.09 14.14
N SER A 37 -8.46 -9.05 14.01
CA SER A 37 -9.57 -8.81 14.93
C SER A 37 -10.63 -9.90 14.83
N LEU A 38 -10.99 -10.32 13.63
CA LEU A 38 -11.98 -11.38 13.45
C LEU A 38 -11.53 -12.70 14.09
N ILE A 39 -10.23 -13.00 13.99
CA ILE A 39 -9.61 -14.21 14.55
C ILE A 39 -9.47 -14.10 16.08
N ASP A 40 -8.99 -12.96 16.59
CA ASP A 40 -8.86 -12.73 18.03
C ASP A 40 -10.23 -12.75 18.74
N ASP A 41 -11.30 -12.30 18.06
CA ASP A 41 -12.67 -12.32 18.57
C ASP A 41 -13.23 -13.73 18.64
N TRP A 42 -12.84 -14.58 17.68
CA TRP A 42 -13.29 -15.96 17.61
C TRP A 42 -12.53 -16.88 18.58
N LEU A 43 -11.24 -16.63 18.79
CA LEU A 43 -10.37 -17.41 19.69
C LEU A 43 -10.31 -16.85 21.12
N GLY A 44 -10.77 -15.62 21.34
CA GLY A 44 -10.67 -14.93 22.64
C GLY A 44 -9.24 -14.49 23.01
N THR A 45 -8.31 -14.49 22.05
CA THR A 45 -6.86 -14.25 22.28
C THR A 45 -6.44 -12.79 22.10
N ARG A 46 -7.38 -11.84 22.15
CA ARG A 46 -7.10 -10.40 21.96
C ARG A 46 -5.90 -9.95 22.83
N PRO A 47 -4.86 -9.28 22.28
CA PRO A 47 -4.67 -8.82 20.90
C PRO A 47 -3.52 -9.53 20.15
N TRP A 48 -3.32 -10.85 20.36
CA TRP A 48 -2.15 -11.55 19.82
C TRP A 48 -2.18 -11.70 18.30
N PHE A 49 -3.31 -12.12 17.71
CA PHE A 49 -3.38 -12.28 16.25
C PHE A 49 -3.40 -10.93 15.54
N ILE A 50 -4.06 -9.92 16.10
CA ILE A 50 -4.00 -8.54 15.57
C ILE A 50 -2.56 -8.08 15.42
N ALA A 51 -1.72 -8.27 16.45
CA ALA A 51 -0.32 -7.85 16.41
C ALA A 51 0.48 -8.58 15.31
N ILE A 52 0.31 -9.90 15.19
CA ILE A 52 0.99 -10.70 14.15
C ILE A 52 0.55 -10.24 12.75
N PHE A 53 -0.75 -10.16 12.50
CA PHE A 53 -1.27 -9.78 11.19
C PHE A 53 -0.99 -8.32 10.83
N LEU A 54 -0.91 -7.41 11.81
CA LEU A 54 -0.45 -6.04 11.58
C LEU A 54 1.00 -5.99 11.09
N ILE A 55 1.90 -6.72 11.75
CA ILE A 55 3.32 -6.77 11.35
C ILE A 55 3.44 -7.38 9.95
N LEU A 56 2.74 -8.48 9.69
CA LEU A 56 2.71 -9.10 8.36
C LEU A 56 2.16 -8.15 7.29
N GLY A 57 1.09 -7.41 7.59
CA GLY A 57 0.50 -6.40 6.71
C GLY A 57 1.48 -5.27 6.40
N PHE A 58 2.24 -4.81 7.40
CA PHE A 58 3.25 -3.76 7.23
C PHE A 58 4.43 -4.23 6.38
N VAL A 59 4.92 -5.45 6.61
CA VAL A 59 6.00 -6.07 5.82
C VAL A 59 5.55 -6.30 4.37
N ALA A 60 4.33 -6.78 4.15
CA ALA A 60 3.76 -6.99 2.82
C ALA A 60 3.66 -5.67 2.04
N ALA A 61 3.13 -4.62 2.68
CA ALA A 61 3.01 -3.31 2.06
C ALA A 61 4.38 -2.70 1.71
N GLY A 62 5.36 -2.79 2.63
CA GLY A 62 6.73 -2.33 2.37
C GLY A 62 7.41 -3.08 1.23
N LYS A 63 7.22 -4.41 1.15
CA LYS A 63 7.74 -5.24 0.07
C LYS A 63 7.13 -4.88 -1.29
N GLU A 64 5.83 -4.61 -1.34
CA GLU A 64 5.14 -4.20 -2.57
C GLU A 64 5.67 -2.86 -3.09
N ILE A 65 5.82 -1.88 -2.21
CA ILE A 65 6.35 -0.56 -2.58
C ILE A 65 7.80 -0.65 -3.05
N TYR A 66 8.62 -1.43 -2.36
CA TYR A 66 9.99 -1.70 -2.80
C TYR A 66 10.01 -2.29 -4.22
N ASN A 67 9.10 -3.20 -4.53
CA ASN A 67 8.98 -3.81 -5.85
C ASN A 67 8.52 -2.81 -6.92
N ILE A 68 7.57 -1.93 -6.60
CA ILE A 68 7.09 -0.85 -7.49
C ILE A 68 8.23 0.12 -7.79
N VAL A 69 8.91 0.62 -6.76
CA VAL A 69 10.04 1.55 -6.92
C VAL A 69 11.17 0.91 -7.73
N ARG A 70 11.47 -0.37 -7.47
CA ARG A 70 12.47 -1.11 -8.24
C ARG A 70 12.08 -1.27 -9.70
N LYS A 71 10.82 -1.56 -10.02
CA LYS A 71 10.33 -1.65 -11.40
C LYS A 71 10.47 -0.31 -12.13
N VAL A 72 10.01 0.77 -11.49
CA VAL A 72 10.12 2.13 -12.05
C VAL A 72 11.58 2.50 -12.34
N ASN A 73 12.53 2.15 -11.46
CA ASN A 73 13.96 2.40 -11.68
C ASN A 73 14.61 1.47 -12.71
N LYS A 74 14.03 0.30 -13.00
CA LYS A 74 14.59 -0.66 -13.98
C LYS A 74 14.11 -0.39 -15.41
N ASP A 75 12.99 0.32 -15.53
CA ASP A 75 12.39 0.76 -16.80
C ASP A 75 12.90 2.16 -17.24
N LEU A 76 13.79 2.78 -16.43
CA LEU A 76 14.56 3.99 -16.74
C LEU A 76 15.95 3.62 -17.27
#